data_AF-W7PRQ7-F1
#
_entry.id   AF-W7PRQ7-F1
#
_cell.length_a   1.000
_cell.length_b   1.000
_cell.length_c   1.000
_cell.angle_alpha   90.00
_cell.angle_beta   90.00
_cell.angle_gamma   90.00
#
_symmetry.space_group_name_H-M   'P 1'
#
loop_
_entity.id
_entity.type
_entity.pdbx_description
1 polymer ?
#
loop_
_entity_poly.entity_id
_entity_poly.type
_entity_poly.pdbx_seq_one_letter_code
_entity_poly.pdbx_strand_id
1 'polypeptide(L)' 'MSGAESFVPTPMMLSDSARKRLQALIEEEGKPVLKLRVYVTGGGCSGFQYGFDFAEDVAEDDA' A
#
# COMPACT_ATOMS: atom_id res chain seq x y z
N MET A 1 20.48 28.50 5.85
CA MET A 1 19.16 28.33 6.49
C MET A 1 18.36 27.37 5.64
N SER A 2 18.41 26.08 5.93
CA SER A 2 17.56 25.08 5.28
C SER A 2 16.76 24.45 6.40
N GLY A 3 15.49 24.87 6.55
CA GLY A 3 14.60 24.26 7.53
C GLY A 3 14.34 22.81 7.15
N ALA A 4 14.28 21.92 8.13
CA ALA A 4 13.80 20.57 7.91
C ALA A 4 12.33 20.66 7.47
N GLU A 5 12.07 20.44 6.19
CA GLU A 5 10.70 20.35 5.69
C GLU A 5 10.11 19.02 6.18
N SER A 6 9.12 19.10 7.06
CA SER A 6 8.34 17.93 7.47
C SER A 6 7.38 17.59 6.34
N PHE A 7 7.57 16.42 5.70
CA PHE A 7 6.64 15.89 4.73
C PHE A 7 5.40 15.35 5.46
N VAL A 8 4.23 15.94 5.16
CA VAL A 8 2.93 15.39 5.60
C VAL A 8 2.38 14.58 4.42
N PRO A 9 2.39 13.24 4.49
CA PRO A 9 1.89 12.42 3.39
C PRO A 9 0.40 12.69 3.15
N THR A 10 0.04 12.92 1.89
CA THR A 10 -1.35 12.97 1.48
C THR A 10 -1.97 11.58 1.64
N PRO A 11 -3.19 11.46 2.20
CA PRO A 11 -3.89 10.17 2.27
C PRO A 11 -4.05 9.55 0.88
N MET A 12 -3.72 8.26 0.76
CA MET A 12 -3.99 7.49 -0.45
C MET A 12 -5.50 7.32 -0.63
N MET A 13 -6.00 7.65 -1.83
CA MET A 13 -7.41 7.46 -2.17
C MET A 13 -7.65 6.05 -2.69
N LEU A 14 -8.55 5.31 -2.03
CA LEU A 14 -9.00 4.00 -2.49
C LEU A 14 -10.38 4.14 -3.13
N SER A 15 -10.51 3.72 -4.40
CA SER A 15 -11.81 3.74 -5.07
C SER A 15 -12.77 2.69 -4.51
N ASP A 16 -14.08 2.93 -4.67
CA ASP A 16 -15.09 1.96 -4.24
C ASP A 16 -14.97 0.60 -4.96
N SER A 17 -14.56 0.61 -6.24
CA SER A 17 -14.33 -0.62 -7.00
C SER A 17 -13.11 -1.39 -6.46
N ALA A 18 -12.04 -0.69 -6.10
CA ALA A 18 -10.86 -1.31 -5.49
C ALA A 18 -11.23 -1.92 -4.12
N ARG A 19 -11.95 -1.19 -3.27
CA ARG A 19 -12.44 -1.70 -1.98
C ARG A 19 -13.25 -2.98 -2.12
N LYS A 20 -14.19 -3.04 -3.08
CA LYS A 20 -14.99 -4.24 -3.35
C LYS A 20 -14.12 -5.42 -3.79
N ARG A 21 -13.13 -5.18 -4.67
CA ARG A 21 -12.24 -6.24 -5.14
C ARG A 21 -11.36 -6.78 -4.01
N LEU A 22 -10.83 -5.90 -3.17
CA LEU A 22 -10.01 -6.30 -2.02
C LEU A 22 -10.82 -7.12 -1.01
N GLN A 23 -12.06 -6.71 -0.70
CA GLN A 23 -12.94 -7.48 0.18
C GLN A 23 -13.20 -8.89 -0.36
N ALA A 24 -13.51 -9.02 -1.65
CA ALA A 24 -13.70 -10.32 -2.28
C ALA A 24 -12.44 -11.21 -2.18
N LEU A 25 -11.24 -10.65 -2.40
CA LEU A 25 -9.99 -11.41 -2.28
C LEU A 25 -9.72 -11.86 -0.83
N ILE A 26 -10.00 -11.01 0.16
CA ILE A 26 -9.85 -11.35 1.58
C ILE A 26 -10.82 -12.47 1.99
N GLU A 27 -12.06 -12.42 1.50
CA GLU A 27 -13.07 -13.46 1.71
C GLU A 27 -12.68 -14.79 1.04
N GLU A 28 -12.14 -14.75 -0.18
CA GLU A 28 -11.63 -15.92 -0.92
C GLU A 28 -10.47 -16.61 -0.18
N GLU A 29 -9.57 -15.86 0.45
CA GLU A 29 -8.47 -16.41 1.24
C GLU A 29 -8.91 -16.96 2.62
N GLY A 30 -10.11 -16.59 3.08
CA GLY A 30 -10.64 -17.00 4.39
C GLY A 30 -9.86 -16.43 5.59
N LYS A 31 -9.03 -15.41 5.37
CA LYS A 31 -8.18 -14.78 6.39
C LYS A 31 -8.67 -13.35 6.66
N PRO A 32 -9.52 -13.12 7.68
CA PRO A 32 -10.13 -11.81 7.92
C PRO A 32 -9.14 -10.73 8.39
N VAL A 33 -7.90 -11.12 8.72
CA VAL A 33 -6.87 -10.24 9.28
C VAL A 33 -5.87 -9.74 8.24
N LEU A 34 -6.07 -10.09 6.95
CA LEU A 34 -5.21 -9.64 5.86
C LEU A 34 -5.28 -8.12 5.67
N LYS A 35 -4.11 -7.51 5.54
CA LYS A 35 -3.92 -6.08 5.32
C LYS A 35 -3.38 -5.88 3.91
N LEU A 36 -3.83 -4.83 3.23
CA LEU A 36 -3.25 -4.42 1.95
C LEU A 36 -1.91 -3.74 2.19
N ARG A 37 -0.84 -4.30 1.65
CA ARG A 37 0.48 -3.65 1.57
C ARG A 37 0.67 -3.09 0.17
N VAL A 38 1.10 -1.84 0.06
CA VAL A 38 1.50 -1.22 -1.20
C VAL A 38 3.00 -0.98 -1.14
N TYR A 39 3.71 -1.36 -2.20
CA TYR A 39 5.16 -1.21 -2.26
C TYR A 39 5.59 -0.60 -3.58
N VAL A 40 6.74 0.06 -3.57
CA VAL A 40 7.35 0.66 -4.75
C VAL A 40 8.61 -0.12 -5.10
N THR A 41 8.71 -0.57 -6.34
CA THR A 41 9.93 -1.20 -6.86
C THR A 41 10.58 -0.30 -7.90
N GLY A 42 11.91 -0.38 -7.99
CA GLY A 42 12.66 0.27 -9.06
C GLY A 42 12.32 -0.34 -10.42
N GLY A 43 11.94 0.49 -11.38
CA GLY A 43 11.64 0.11 -12.77
C GLY A 43 12.80 0.34 -13.75
N GLY A 44 14.01 0.60 -13.26
CA GLY A 44 15.19 0.92 -14.07
C GLY A 44 15.15 2.35 -14.62
N CYS A 45 15.64 2.56 -15.85
CA CYS A 45 15.69 3.89 -16.50
C CYS A 45 14.30 4.53 -16.72
N SER A 46 13.23 3.76 -16.56
CA SER A 46 11.85 4.16 -16.83
C SER A 46 11.08 4.62 -15.58
N GLY A 47 11.72 4.64 -14.39
CA GLY A 47 11.13 5.18 -13.16
C GLY A 47 10.73 4.13 -12.14
N PHE A 48 9.57 4.29 -11.51
CA PHE A 48 9.08 3.46 -10.41
C PHE A 48 7.87 2.62 -10.82
N GLN A 49 7.79 1.41 -10.26
CA GLN A 49 6.62 0.55 -10.38
C GLN A 49 5.94 0.43 -9.02
N TYR A 50 4.62 0.40 -9.01
CA TYR A 50 3.81 0.21 -7.82
C TYR A 50 3.23 -1.20 -7.84
N GLY A 51 3.42 -1.93 -6.75
CA GLY A 51 2.82 -3.24 -6.53
C GLY A 51 2.01 -3.24 -5.24
N PHE A 52 1.20 -4.28 -5.06
CA PHE A 52 0.48 -4.51 -3.83
C PHE A 52 0.46 -6.00 -3.50
N ASP A 53 0.37 -6.30 -2.21
CA ASP A 53 0.28 -7.65 -1.67
C ASP A 53 -0.61 -7.67 -0.44
N PHE A 54 -0.95 -8.86 0.07
CA PHE A 54 -1.61 -9.02 1.35
C PHE A 54 -0.64 -9.49 2.43
N ALA A 55 -0.65 -8.81 3.57
CA ALA A 55 0.19 -9.12 4.72
C ALA A 55 -0.66 -9.37 5.97
N GLU A 56 -0.27 -10.33 6.80
CA GLU A 56 -0.93 -10.60 8.09
C GLU A 56 -0.48 -9.61 9.16
N ASP A 57 0.80 -9.22 9.12
CA ASP A 57 1.42 -8.32 10.09
C ASP A 57 1.84 -6.99 9.45
N VAL A 58 1.83 -5.93 10.25
CA VAL A 58 2.39 -4.62 9.87
C VAL A 58 3.89 -4.69 10.13
N ALA A 59 4.69 -4.38 9.12
CA ALA A 59 6.15 -4.30 9.26
C ALA A 59 6.56 -2.93 9.82
N GLU A 60 7.78 -2.87 10.37
CA GLU A 60 8.32 -1.63 10.95
C GLU A 60 8.45 -0.49 9.94
N ASP A 61 8.55 -0.82 8.64
CA ASP A 61 8.68 0.10 7.52
C ASP A 61 7.36 0.43 6.80
N ASP A 62 6.21 -0.09 7.27
CA ASP A 62 4.88 0.24 6.73
C ASP A 62 4.29 1.56 7.31
N ALA A 63 4.95 2.14 8.34
CA ALA A 63 4.45 3.27 9.13
C ALA A 63 4.86 4.67 8.62
#